data_AF-A0A347UF98-F1
#
_entry.id   AF-A0A347UF98-F1
#
_cell.length_a   1.000
_cell.length_b   1.000
_cell.length_c   1.000
_cell.angle_alpha   90.00
_cell.angle_beta   90.00
_cell.angle_gamma   90.00
#
_symmetry.space_group_name_H-M   'P 1'
#
loop_
_entity.id
_entity.type
_entity.pdbx_description
1 polymer ?
#
loop_
_entity_poly.entity_id
_entity_poly.type
_entity_poly.pdbx_seq_one_letter_code
_entity_poly.pdbx_strand_id
1 'polypeptide(L)'
;MKIINLFSAVLAGTIFSSSIALAQVYVCDITSIKRGGGIASVIVFSVNRDETEITVYDGYIKKYYDRPIEAEISVANPKRYTFKWEVKMSGNTNVFGQDLPGIRYRATYLRAKHTIRVRGFPIGYDNQYSGSGICRIEK
;
A
#
# COMPACT_ATOMS: atom_id res chain seq x y z
N MET A 1 -73.94 -5.32 1.74
CA MET A 1 -73.05 -6.48 1.56
C MET A 1 -71.67 -5.95 1.19
N LYS A 2 -70.65 -6.32 1.98
CA LYS A 2 -69.24 -5.93 1.80
C LYS A 2 -68.65 -6.61 0.56
N ILE A 3 -67.85 -5.88 -0.22
CA ILE A 3 -66.79 -6.48 -1.04
C ILE A 3 -65.54 -5.60 -0.86
N ILE A 4 -64.60 -6.15 -0.11
CA ILE A 4 -63.21 -5.69 0.06
C ILE A 4 -62.41 -6.41 -1.01
N ASN A 5 -61.53 -5.70 -1.74
CA ASN A 5 -60.44 -6.22 -2.59
C ASN A 5 -59.63 -4.99 -3.07
N LEU A 6 -58.29 -4.95 -3.19
CA LEU A 6 -57.19 -5.86 -2.89
C LEU A 6 -55.91 -5.00 -3.02
N PHE A 7 -54.86 -5.37 -2.28
CA PHE A 7 -53.56 -4.72 -2.17
C PHE A 7 -52.91 -4.33 -3.52
N SER A 8 -52.37 -3.12 -3.60
CA SER A 8 -51.30 -2.76 -4.55
C SER A 8 -50.05 -2.37 -3.77
N ALA A 9 -49.21 -3.36 -3.49
CA ALA A 9 -47.86 -3.13 -2.97
C ALA A 9 -46.95 -2.84 -4.17
N VAL A 10 -46.59 -1.56 -4.35
CA VAL A 10 -45.57 -1.14 -5.32
C VAL A 10 -44.20 -1.55 -4.75
N LEU A 11 -43.64 -2.63 -5.29
CA LEU A 11 -42.28 -3.07 -5.00
C LEU A 11 -41.30 -2.11 -5.71
N ALA A 12 -40.91 -1.03 -5.04
CA ALA A 12 -39.84 -0.15 -5.52
C ALA A 12 -38.50 -0.88 -5.38
N GLY A 13 -38.07 -1.54 -6.46
CA GLY A 13 -36.76 -2.17 -6.55
C GLY A 13 -35.64 -1.12 -6.52
N THR A 14 -34.99 -0.97 -5.37
CA THR A 14 -33.75 -0.22 -5.24
C THR A 14 -32.63 -1.00 -5.92
N ILE A 15 -32.24 -0.56 -7.11
CA ILE A 15 -31.04 -1.03 -7.79
C ILE A 15 -29.85 -0.47 -7.00
N PHE A 16 -29.31 -1.25 -6.07
CA PHE A 16 -28.02 -0.97 -5.46
C PHE A 16 -26.97 -1.08 -6.56
N SER A 17 -26.57 0.07 -7.11
CA SER A 17 -25.37 0.17 -7.95
C SER A 17 -24.17 -0.07 -7.04
N SER A 18 -23.70 -1.29 -6.97
CA SER A 18 -22.41 -1.64 -6.38
C SER A 18 -21.33 -0.97 -7.22
N SER A 19 -20.93 0.25 -6.83
CA SER A 19 -19.77 0.89 -7.43
C SER A 19 -18.55 0.02 -7.10
N ILE A 20 -18.01 -0.68 -8.10
CA ILE A 20 -16.70 -1.28 -8.00
C ILE A 20 -15.74 -0.11 -7.73
N ALA A 21 -15.32 0.04 -6.49
CA ALA A 21 -14.39 1.08 -6.09
C ALA A 21 -13.04 0.74 -6.72
N LEU A 22 -12.73 1.38 -7.84
CA LEU A 22 -11.43 1.23 -8.50
C LEU A 22 -10.35 1.84 -7.59
N ALA A 23 -9.42 1.01 -7.13
CA ALA A 23 -8.25 1.47 -6.40
C ALA A 23 -7.31 2.22 -7.35
N GLN A 24 -6.77 3.35 -6.91
CA GLN A 24 -5.77 4.08 -7.67
C GLN A 24 -4.40 3.43 -7.46
N VAL A 25 -3.76 2.98 -8.53
CA VAL A 25 -2.44 2.35 -8.49
C VAL A 25 -1.34 3.35 -8.85
N TYR A 26 -0.24 3.32 -8.10
CA TYR A 26 0.94 4.15 -8.27
C TYR A 26 2.15 3.24 -8.45
N VAL A 27 2.90 3.44 -9.53
CA VAL A 27 4.16 2.73 -9.81
C VAL A 27 5.29 3.71 -9.66
N CYS A 28 6.22 3.45 -8.75
CA CYS A 28 7.31 4.37 -8.40
C CYS A 28 8.67 3.78 -8.71
N ASP A 29 9.44 4.48 -9.55
CA ASP A 29 10.84 4.18 -9.84
C ASP A 29 11.74 4.88 -8.80
N ILE A 30 12.42 4.10 -7.97
CA ILE A 30 13.20 4.55 -6.81
C ILE A 30 14.69 4.44 -7.08
N THR A 31 15.41 5.53 -6.81
CA THR A 31 16.87 5.53 -6.69
C THR A 31 17.27 5.43 -5.22
N SER A 32 18.02 4.39 -4.84
CA SER A 32 18.59 4.25 -3.51
C SER A 32 19.75 5.23 -3.31
N ILE A 33 19.75 5.93 -2.17
CA ILE A 33 20.78 6.94 -1.84
C ILE A 33 22.03 6.29 -1.24
N LYS A 34 21.91 5.09 -0.67
CA LYS A 34 23.05 4.33 -0.09
C LYS A 34 23.25 3.00 -0.82
N ARG A 35 24.52 2.61 -1.03
CA ARG A 35 24.91 1.24 -1.42
C ARG A 35 24.52 0.30 -0.28
N GLY A 36 23.80 -0.77 -0.59
CA GLY A 36 23.36 -1.74 0.44
C GLY A 36 22.02 -2.42 0.18
N GLY A 37 21.29 -2.06 -0.89
CA GLY A 37 20.17 -2.86 -1.39
C GLY A 37 19.12 -3.16 -0.32
N GLY A 38 18.64 -2.14 0.39
CA GLY A 38 17.58 -2.22 1.40
C GLY A 38 16.33 -1.40 1.06
N ILE A 39 16.24 -0.92 -0.18
CA ILE A 39 15.06 -0.26 -0.76
C ILE A 39 14.92 -0.82 -2.17
N ALA A 40 13.73 -1.31 -2.52
CA ALA A 40 13.48 -1.82 -3.86
C ALA A 40 13.55 -0.68 -4.89
N SER A 41 14.07 -0.98 -6.09
CA SER A 41 14.13 -0.01 -7.20
C SER A 41 12.77 0.32 -7.76
N VAL A 42 11.76 -0.53 -7.54
CA VAL A 42 10.37 -0.29 -7.91
C VAL A 42 9.49 -0.59 -6.71
N ILE A 43 8.61 0.35 -6.39
CA ILE A 43 7.56 0.17 -5.38
C ILE A 43 6.24 0.48 -6.07
N VAL A 44 5.29 -0.44 -5.96
CA VAL A 44 3.90 -0.25 -6.36
C VAL A 44 3.06 -0.09 -5.11
N PHE A 45 2.21 0.92 -5.05
CA PHE A 45 1.20 1.00 -4.00
C PHE A 45 -0.15 1.35 -4.60
N SER A 46 -1.22 0.86 -3.98
CA SER A 46 -2.58 1.23 -4.33
C SER A 46 -3.26 1.93 -3.17
N VAL A 47 -4.20 2.81 -3.49
CA VAL A 47 -5.04 3.52 -2.52
C VAL A 47 -6.49 3.27 -2.91
N ASN A 48 -7.32 2.83 -1.96
CA ASN A 48 -8.76 2.67 -2.21
C ASN A 48 -9.45 4.04 -2.39
N ARG A 49 -10.71 4.03 -2.84
CA ARG A 49 -11.42 5.24 -3.27
C ARG A 49 -11.67 6.25 -2.15
N ASP A 50 -11.92 5.76 -0.94
CA ASP A 50 -12.15 6.52 0.28
C ASP A 50 -10.84 6.87 1.03
N GLU A 51 -9.69 6.46 0.49
CA GLU A 51 -8.36 6.74 1.02
C GLU A 51 -8.13 6.21 2.45
N THR A 52 -8.82 5.13 2.81
CA THR A 52 -8.74 4.46 4.10
C THR A 52 -7.79 3.26 4.11
N GLU A 53 -7.46 2.71 2.93
CA GLU A 53 -6.59 1.56 2.78
C GLU A 53 -5.48 1.83 1.77
N ILE A 54 -4.26 1.40 2.11
CA ILE A 54 -3.13 1.35 1.19
C ILE A 54 -2.57 -0.07 1.16
N THR A 55 -2.36 -0.60 -0.04
CA THR A 55 -1.56 -1.83 -0.22
C THR A 55 -0.26 -1.51 -0.93
N VAL A 56 0.79 -2.28 -0.62
CA VAL A 56 2.13 -2.09 -1.16
C VAL A 56 2.64 -3.41 -1.73
N TYR A 57 3.40 -3.31 -2.82
CA TYR A 57 4.11 -4.41 -3.45
C TYR A 57 5.48 -3.94 -3.95
N ASP A 58 6.50 -4.73 -3.67
CA ASP A 58 7.87 -4.47 -4.09
C ASP A 58 8.65 -5.79 -4.22
N GLY A 59 9.95 -5.71 -4.57
CA GLY A 59 10.80 -6.90 -4.73
C GLY A 59 10.96 -7.75 -3.47
N TYR A 60 10.93 -7.16 -2.27
CA TYR A 60 11.00 -7.93 -1.02
C TYR A 60 9.65 -8.54 -0.68
N ILE A 61 8.56 -7.79 -0.86
CA ILE A 61 7.21 -8.29 -0.64
C ILE A 61 6.93 -9.48 -1.57
N LYS A 62 7.33 -9.38 -2.85
CA LYS A 62 7.30 -10.51 -3.79
C LYS A 62 8.03 -11.73 -3.24
N LYS A 63 9.28 -11.55 -2.77
CA LYS A 63 10.11 -12.64 -2.27
C LYS A 63 9.51 -13.35 -1.04
N TYR A 64 8.90 -12.61 -0.11
CA TYR A 64 8.51 -13.15 1.19
C TYR A 64 7.00 -13.41 1.35
N TYR A 65 6.15 -12.75 0.57
CA TYR A 65 4.68 -12.87 0.69
C TYR A 65 4.00 -13.26 -0.63
N ASP A 66 4.62 -12.99 -1.78
CA ASP A 66 4.09 -13.21 -3.15
C ASP A 66 2.72 -12.56 -3.43
N ARG A 67 2.33 -11.56 -2.63
CA ARG A 67 1.10 -10.78 -2.79
C ARG A 67 1.27 -9.38 -2.20
N PRO A 68 0.50 -8.37 -2.66
CA PRO A 68 0.46 -7.07 -2.00
C PRO A 68 0.08 -7.22 -0.52
N ILE A 69 0.69 -6.41 0.33
CA ILE A 69 0.40 -6.37 1.77
C ILE A 69 -0.19 -5.01 2.14
N GLU A 70 -0.98 -4.99 3.20
CA GLU A 70 -1.55 -3.76 3.74
C GLU A 70 -0.45 -2.90 4.39
N ALA A 71 -0.58 -1.58 4.23
CA ALA A 71 0.26 -0.59 4.88
C ALA A 71 -0.57 0.28 5.84
N GLU A 72 -0.02 0.54 7.01
CA GLU A 72 -0.60 1.46 7.99
C GLU A 72 -0.51 2.89 7.46
N ILE A 73 -1.65 3.55 7.30
CA ILE A 73 -1.73 4.96 6.93
C ILE A 73 -1.46 5.82 8.17
N SER A 74 -0.41 6.63 8.10
CA SER A 74 -0.10 7.64 9.13
C SER A 74 -0.57 9.04 8.75
N VAL A 75 -0.68 9.34 7.44
CA VAL A 75 -1.22 10.60 6.91
C VAL A 75 -1.88 10.32 5.56
N ALA A 76 -3.13 10.75 5.39
CA ALA A 76 -3.79 10.88 4.09
C ALA A 76 -4.46 12.25 4.01
N ASN A 77 -3.98 13.09 3.11
CA ASN A 77 -4.57 14.41 2.85
C ASN A 77 -4.27 14.88 1.41
N PRO A 78 -4.84 16.01 0.95
CA PRO A 78 -4.65 16.48 -0.41
C PRO A 78 -3.19 16.75 -0.81
N LYS A 79 -2.27 16.91 0.15
CA LYS A 79 -0.85 17.17 -0.13
C LYS A 79 -0.03 15.90 -0.26
N ARG A 80 -0.31 14.87 0.56
CA ARG A 80 0.53 13.67 0.66
C ARG A 80 -0.18 12.45 1.21
N TYR A 81 0.39 11.29 0.88
CA TYR A 81 0.23 10.06 1.66
C TYR A 81 1.50 9.80 2.47
N THR A 82 1.36 9.31 3.69
CA THR A 82 2.48 8.75 4.47
C THR A 82 2.02 7.45 5.08
N PHE A 83 2.70 6.37 4.73
CA PHE A 83 2.31 5.01 5.13
C PHE A 83 3.53 4.18 5.51
N LYS A 84 3.28 3.11 6.26
CA LYS A 84 4.29 2.22 6.81
C LYS A 84 3.93 0.77 6.54
N TRP A 85 4.91 -0.06 6.29
CA TRP A 85 4.74 -1.50 6.19
C TRP A 85 5.97 -2.20 6.75
N GLU A 86 5.84 -3.48 7.05
CA GLU A 86 6.92 -4.32 7.53
C GLU A 86 7.07 -5.54 6.61
N VAL A 87 8.30 -5.83 6.23
CA VAL A 87 8.63 -7.09 5.56
C VAL A 87 9.40 -7.97 6.54
N LYS A 88 8.75 -9.02 7.01
CA LYS A 88 9.39 -10.06 7.83
C LYS A 88 10.18 -10.99 6.91
N MET A 89 11.43 -11.25 7.26
CA MET A 89 12.35 -12.05 6.42
C MET A 89 12.60 -13.43 7.03
N SER A 90 11.53 -14.13 7.41
CA SER A 90 11.60 -15.47 7.99
C SER A 90 12.43 -16.43 7.12
N GLY A 91 13.33 -17.19 7.74
CA GLY A 91 14.17 -18.17 7.06
C GLY A 91 15.37 -17.58 6.30
N ASN A 92 15.70 -16.30 6.50
CA ASN A 92 16.91 -15.69 5.96
C ASN A 92 17.88 -15.38 7.10
N THR A 93 19.07 -15.97 7.06
CA THR A 93 20.11 -15.75 8.08
C THR A 93 21.19 -14.79 7.60
N ASN A 94 21.79 -14.06 8.52
CA ASN A 94 23.01 -13.30 8.25
C ASN A 94 24.24 -14.24 8.18
N VAL A 95 25.41 -13.67 7.90
CA VAL A 95 26.70 -14.43 7.83
C VAL A 95 27.08 -15.11 9.16
N PHE A 96 26.44 -14.75 10.26
CA PHE A 96 26.62 -15.32 11.59
C PHE A 96 25.53 -16.33 11.97
N GLY A 97 24.64 -16.69 11.02
CA GLY A 97 23.56 -17.66 11.24
C GLY A 97 22.36 -17.11 12.02
N GLN A 98 22.26 -15.79 12.23
CA GLN A 98 21.13 -15.19 12.93
C GLN A 98 20.02 -14.82 11.96
N ASP A 99 18.77 -15.13 12.32
CA ASP A 99 17.59 -14.72 11.56
C ASP A 99 17.57 -13.20 11.37
N LEU A 100 17.31 -12.76 10.15
CA LEU A 100 17.04 -11.36 9.85
C LEU A 100 15.57 -11.08 10.20
N PRO A 101 15.28 -10.33 11.28
CA PRO A 101 13.91 -10.15 11.76
C PRO A 101 13.00 -9.46 10.73
N GLY A 102 13.57 -8.60 9.89
CA GLY A 102 12.87 -7.91 8.83
C GLY A 102 13.27 -6.45 8.70
N ILE A 103 12.54 -5.72 7.86
CA ILE A 103 12.72 -4.28 7.66
C ILE A 103 11.38 -3.59 7.81
N ARG A 104 11.34 -2.55 8.65
CA ARG A 104 10.22 -1.61 8.73
C ARG A 104 10.45 -0.49 7.74
N TYR A 105 9.43 -0.17 6.96
CA TYR A 105 9.49 0.87 5.96
C TYR A 105 8.55 2.02 6.30
N ARG A 106 8.93 3.21 5.86
CA ARG A 106 8.07 4.40 5.84
C ARG A 106 8.22 5.09 4.51
N ALA A 107 7.11 5.31 3.82
CA ALA A 107 7.07 6.10 2.59
C ALA A 107 6.26 7.37 2.77
N THR A 108 6.69 8.43 2.08
CA THR A 108 5.93 9.66 1.91
C THR A 108 5.82 9.95 0.42
N TYR A 109 4.60 9.91 -0.11
CA TYR A 109 4.28 10.30 -1.48
C TYR A 109 3.70 11.71 -1.50
N LEU A 110 4.30 12.60 -2.29
CA LEU A 110 3.83 13.97 -2.49
C LEU A 110 2.97 14.03 -3.76
N ARG A 111 1.67 14.32 -3.60
CA ARG A 111 0.71 14.25 -4.71
C ARG A 111 1.03 15.24 -5.83
N ALA A 112 1.30 16.49 -5.48
CA ALA A 112 1.53 17.56 -6.45
C ALA A 112 2.78 17.35 -7.32
N LYS A 113 3.77 16.62 -6.83
CA LYS A 113 5.04 16.38 -7.54
C LYS A 113 5.16 14.98 -8.10
N HIS A 114 4.23 14.09 -7.77
CA HIS A 114 4.33 12.66 -8.04
C HIS A 114 5.68 12.07 -7.61
N THR A 115 6.23 12.51 -6.48
CA THR A 115 7.50 12.00 -5.95
C THR A 115 7.28 11.24 -4.67
N ILE A 116 8.06 10.18 -4.46
CA ILE A 116 8.06 9.40 -3.23
C ILE A 116 9.42 9.42 -2.57
N ARG A 117 9.43 9.44 -1.24
CA ARG A 117 10.62 9.21 -0.42
C ARG A 117 10.37 8.03 0.49
N VAL A 118 11.31 7.10 0.54
CA VAL A 118 11.21 5.87 1.32
C VAL A 118 12.39 5.76 2.27
N ARG A 119 12.13 5.31 3.50
CA ARG A 119 13.14 4.94 4.48
C ARG A 119 12.90 3.50 4.93
N GLY A 120 13.98 2.75 5.10
CA GLY A 120 13.98 1.39 5.63
C GLY A 120 14.77 1.34 6.92
N PHE A 121 14.22 0.66 7.92
CA PHE A 121 14.76 0.49 9.27
C PHE A 121 14.84 -1.01 9.56
N PRO A 122 16.00 -1.65 9.34
CA PRO A 122 16.21 -3.04 9.71
C PRO A 122 15.98 -3.23 11.20
N ILE A 123 15.22 -4.26 11.56
CA ILE A 123 14.88 -4.52 12.95
C ILE A 123 16.14 -5.06 13.64
N GLY A 124 16.48 -4.50 14.80
CA GLY A 124 17.66 -4.93 15.59
C GLY A 124 19.00 -4.33 15.14
N TYR A 125 19.01 -3.38 14.20
CA TYR A 125 20.22 -2.70 13.73
C TYR A 125 20.00 -1.18 13.67
N ASP A 126 21.07 -0.41 13.86
CA ASP A 126 21.04 1.06 13.84
C ASP A 126 21.15 1.65 12.42
N ASN A 127 21.34 0.80 11.41
CA ASN A 127 21.45 1.25 10.04
C ASN A 127 20.10 1.74 9.49
N GLN A 128 20.18 2.63 8.50
CA GLN A 128 19.01 3.17 7.82
C GLN A 128 19.24 3.19 6.31
N TYR A 129 18.26 2.69 5.58
CA TYR A 129 18.20 2.80 4.14
C TYR A 129 17.32 3.97 3.74
N SER A 130 17.65 4.59 2.61
CA SER A 130 16.79 5.64 2.05
C SER A 130 16.84 5.64 0.53
N GLY A 131 15.71 5.99 -0.06
CA GLY A 131 15.56 6.14 -1.49
C GLY A 131 14.52 7.21 -1.81
N SER A 132 14.58 7.72 -3.03
CA SER A 132 13.58 8.65 -3.56
C SER A 132 13.34 8.37 -5.03
N GLY A 133 12.14 8.69 -5.50
CA GLY A 133 11.71 8.34 -6.83
C GLY A 133 10.57 9.18 -7.36
N ILE A 134 10.25 8.94 -8.63
CA ILE A 134 9.08 9.49 -9.32
C ILE A 134 8.06 8.38 -9.46
N CYS A 135 6.79 8.71 -9.28
CA CYS A 135 5.69 7.78 -9.45
C CYS A 135 4.84 8.18 -10.66
N ARG A 136 4.33 7.18 -11.35
CA ARG A 136 3.29 7.32 -12.36
C ARG A 136 2.00 6.68 -11.83
N ILE A 137 0.88 7.25 -12.24
CA ILE A 137 -0.45 6.77 -11.88
C ILE A 137 -0.90 5.83 -12.99
N GLU A 138 -1.17 4.57 -12.64
CA GLU A 138 -1.76 3.60 -13.57
C GLU A 138 -3.28 3.68 -13.46
N LYS A 139 -3.96 3.63 -14.60
CA LYS A 139 -5.43 3.70 -14.73
C LYS A 139 -6.04 2.32 -14.83
#